data_AF-X1VX07-F1
#
_entry.id   AF-X1VX07-F1
#
_cell.length_a   1.000
_cell.length_b   1.000
_cell.length_c   1.000
_cell.angle_alpha   90.00
_cell.angle_beta   90.00
_cell.angle_gamma   90.00
#
_symmetry.space_group_name_H-M   'P 1'
#
loop_
_entity.id
_entity.type
_entity.pdbx_description
1 polymer ?
#
loop_
_entity_poly.entity_id
_entity_poly.type
_entity_poly.pdbx_seq_one_letter_code
_entity_poly.pdbx_strand_id
1 'polypeptide(L)'
;MGDVMRPVPFKQLLRWITEEYRSQWTIFGIPESQFFIKENGKSIQIFDESCATPVGPAAGPHTQLTQNIVAAYLVGGRFFELKTVQKLDSLKFEKPCIDARDEGYNTEWSTELSLEQAYDEYIKAWILLHSLEAVF
;
A
#
# COMPACT_ATOMS: atom_id res chain seq x y z
N MET A 1 -11.49 -13.55 1.24
CA MET A 1 -10.13 -13.09 0.87
C MET A 1 -9.23 -14.29 0.95
N GLY A 2 -8.41 -14.57 -0.08
CA GLY A 2 -7.52 -15.74 -0.06
C GLY A 2 -6.40 -15.55 0.96
N ASP A 3 -5.96 -16.65 1.58
CA ASP A 3 -4.95 -16.63 2.64
C ASP A 3 -3.55 -16.21 2.20
N VAL A 4 -3.32 -16.17 0.89
CA VAL A 4 -2.00 -15.98 0.27
C VAL A 4 -2.01 -14.69 -0.51
N MET A 5 -1.17 -13.74 -0.09
CA MET A 5 -0.83 -12.58 -0.88
C MET A 5 0.13 -12.98 -2.00
N ARG A 6 -0.13 -12.52 -3.22
CA ARG A 6 0.68 -12.84 -4.40
C ARG A 6 1.36 -11.58 -4.91
N PRO A 7 2.66 -11.39 -4.62
CA PRO A 7 3.45 -10.30 -5.18
C PRO A 7 3.37 -10.28 -6.71
N VAL A 8 3.28 -9.10 -7.30
CA VAL A 8 3.29 -8.91 -8.75
C VAL A 8 4.68 -8.45 -9.17
N PRO A 9 5.28 -9.02 -10.24
CA PRO A 9 6.56 -8.53 -10.75
C PRO A 9 6.49 -7.06 -11.14
N PHE A 10 7.54 -6.29 -10.85
CA PHE A 10 7.59 -4.84 -11.09
C PHE A 10 7.24 -4.46 -12.54
N LYS A 11 7.80 -5.17 -13.53
CA LYS A 11 7.50 -4.95 -14.96
C LYS A 11 6.01 -5.10 -15.27
N GLN A 12 5.33 -6.04 -14.60
CA GLN A 12 3.91 -6.26 -14.79
C GLN A 12 3.08 -5.15 -14.13
N LEU A 13 3.47 -4.68 -12.93
CA LEU A 13 2.84 -3.52 -12.29
C LEU A 13 2.95 -2.27 -13.16
N LEU A 14 4.16 -1.97 -13.66
CA LEU A 14 4.38 -0.81 -14.53
C LEU A 14 3.55 -0.89 -15.81
N ARG A 15 3.54 -2.07 -16.44
CA ARG A 15 2.73 -2.30 -17.65
C ARG A 15 1.24 -2.11 -17.35
N TRP A 16 0.75 -2.68 -16.25
CA TRP A 16 -0.65 -2.54 -15.84
C TRP A 16 -1.00 -1.06 -15.63
N ILE A 17 -0.26 -0.34 -14.79
CA ILE A 17 -0.49 1.09 -14.52
C ILE A 17 -0.55 1.89 -15.82
N THR A 18 0.42 1.70 -16.71
CA THR A 18 0.54 2.50 -17.94
C THR A 18 -0.47 2.14 -19.02
N GLU A 19 -0.74 0.85 -19.25
CA GLU A 19 -1.71 0.41 -20.25
C GLU A 19 -3.15 0.71 -19.83
N GLU A 20 -3.47 0.48 -18.55
CA GLU A 20 -4.80 0.78 -18.00
C GLU A 20 -5.06 2.29 -18.06
N TYR A 21 -4.12 3.10 -17.59
CA TYR A 21 -4.29 4.56 -17.60
C TYR A 21 -4.47 5.10 -19.03
N ARG A 22 -3.66 4.63 -19.98
CA ARG A 22 -3.76 5.04 -21.39
C ARG A 22 -5.09 4.66 -22.05
N SER A 23 -5.68 3.53 -21.66
CA SER A 23 -6.87 3.00 -22.33
C SER A 23 -8.18 3.37 -21.64
N GLN A 24 -8.16 3.55 -20.33
CA GLN A 24 -9.36 3.66 -19.49
C GLN A 24 -9.34 4.87 -18.55
N TRP A 25 -8.24 5.61 -18.47
CA TRP A 25 -8.05 6.69 -17.47
C TRP A 25 -8.23 6.17 -16.05
N THR A 26 -7.80 4.94 -15.79
CA THR A 26 -7.83 4.31 -14.47
C THR A 26 -6.48 3.69 -14.12
N ILE A 27 -6.17 3.60 -12.83
CA ILE A 27 -5.04 2.80 -12.33
C ILE A 27 -5.59 1.87 -11.25
N PHE A 28 -5.42 0.56 -11.44
CA PHE A 28 -5.97 -0.48 -10.55
C PHE A 28 -7.49 -0.34 -10.33
N GLY A 29 -8.21 0.09 -11.37
CA GLY A 29 -9.64 0.34 -11.35
C GLY A 29 -10.06 1.67 -10.72
N ILE A 30 -9.12 2.49 -10.22
CA ILE A 30 -9.40 3.82 -9.66
C ILE A 30 -9.43 4.83 -10.82
N PRO A 31 -10.56 5.50 -11.10
CA PRO A 31 -10.63 6.53 -12.13
C PRO A 31 -9.76 7.74 -11.81
N GLU A 32 -9.18 8.37 -12.84
CA GLU A 32 -8.40 9.60 -12.71
C GLU A 32 -9.16 10.72 -11.99
N SER A 33 -10.49 10.79 -12.18
CA SER A 33 -11.36 11.76 -11.48
C SER A 33 -11.42 11.56 -9.97
N GLN A 34 -10.92 10.43 -9.46
CA GLN A 34 -10.76 10.15 -8.02
C GLN A 34 -9.32 10.30 -7.54
N PHE A 35 -8.38 10.64 -8.43
CA PHE A 35 -7.01 10.91 -8.01
C PHE A 35 -6.98 12.18 -7.18
N PHE A 36 -6.34 12.09 -6.03
CA PHE A 36 -6.17 13.21 -5.13
C PHE A 36 -5.06 14.12 -5.63
N ILE A 37 -5.48 15.27 -6.15
CA ILE A 37 -4.59 16.39 -6.49
C ILE A 37 -4.78 17.46 -5.43
N LYS A 38 -3.70 17.81 -4.75
CA LYS A 38 -3.74 18.79 -3.69
C LYS A 38 -3.80 20.20 -4.27
N GLU A 39 -4.89 20.92 -4.01
CA GLU A 39 -5.10 22.26 -4.57
C GLU A 39 -4.47 23.41 -3.77
N ASN A 40 -4.07 23.16 -2.52
CA ASN A 40 -3.55 24.20 -1.62
C ASN A 40 -2.11 23.91 -1.15
N GLY A 41 -1.42 24.95 -0.68
CA GLY A 41 -0.05 24.84 -0.18
C GLY A 41 0.10 24.35 1.26
N LYS A 42 -0.97 23.93 1.95
CA LYS A 42 -0.89 23.58 3.38
C LYS A 42 -0.22 22.23 3.58
N SER A 43 0.97 22.16 4.14
CA SER A 43 1.57 20.89 4.59
C SER A 43 1.40 20.71 6.09
N ILE A 44 1.73 19.51 6.56
CA ILE A 44 1.92 19.22 7.98
C ILE A 44 3.36 18.75 8.18
N GLN A 45 3.89 18.98 9.37
CA GLN A 45 5.15 18.41 9.79
C GLN A 45 4.88 17.12 10.57
N ILE A 46 5.47 16.00 10.16
CA ILE A 46 5.47 14.75 10.91
C ILE A 46 6.92 14.40 11.20
N PHE A 47 7.31 14.47 12.48
CA PHE A 47 8.72 14.40 12.89
C PHE A 47 9.56 15.46 12.15
N ASP A 48 10.64 15.05 11.49
CA ASP A 48 11.53 15.93 10.72
C ASP A 48 11.13 16.02 9.22
N GLU A 49 9.99 15.43 8.84
CA GLU A 49 9.52 15.35 7.45
C GLU A 49 8.27 16.20 7.21
N SER A 50 8.12 16.69 5.98
CA SER A 50 6.92 17.41 5.53
C SER A 50 6.00 16.46 4.78
N CYS A 51 4.73 16.41 5.18
CA CYS A 51 3.72 15.58 4.56
C CYS A 51 2.61 16.43 3.93
N ALA A 52 2.14 16.02 2.76
CA ALA A 52 1.13 16.77 2.04
C ALA A 52 -0.27 16.65 2.68
N THR A 53 -0.61 15.52 3.30
CA THR A 53 -1.89 15.28 3.98
C THR A 53 -1.67 14.50 5.30
N PRO A 54 -2.51 14.69 6.34
CA PRO A 54 -2.42 13.95 7.60
C PRO A 54 -3.00 12.53 7.54
N VAL A 55 -3.22 11.99 6.34
CA VAL A 55 -3.96 10.74 6.16
C VAL A 55 -3.12 9.70 5.44
N GLY A 56 -3.38 8.45 5.78
CA GLY A 56 -2.93 7.28 5.05
C GLY A 56 -3.10 6.02 5.88
N PRO A 57 -2.77 4.87 5.31
CA PRO A 57 -3.10 3.58 5.90
C PRO A 57 -2.19 3.25 7.09
N ALA A 58 -2.81 2.74 8.15
CA ALA A 58 -2.12 2.18 9.30
C ALA A 58 -1.46 0.82 8.96
N ALA A 59 -0.53 0.38 9.80
CA ALA A 59 0.18 -0.89 9.63
C ALA A 59 -0.80 -2.06 9.63
N GLY A 60 -0.88 -2.78 8.51
CA GLY A 60 -1.87 -3.85 8.36
C GLY A 60 -1.84 -4.50 6.98
N PRO A 61 -2.84 -5.36 6.66
CA PRO A 61 -2.89 -6.07 5.39
C PRO A 61 -2.86 -5.16 4.14
N HIS A 62 -3.34 -3.92 4.28
CA HIS A 62 -3.37 -2.95 3.20
C HIS A 62 -2.00 -2.29 2.92
N THR A 63 -1.00 -2.46 3.79
CA THR A 63 0.35 -1.89 3.62
C THR A 63 1.43 -2.95 3.41
N GLN A 64 1.06 -4.10 2.84
CA GLN A 64 1.99 -5.18 2.45
C GLN A 64 2.29 -5.22 0.97
N LEU A 65 1.28 -5.06 0.12
CA LEU A 65 1.42 -5.17 -1.33
C LEU A 65 1.55 -3.80 -2.01
N THR A 66 2.40 -3.74 -3.02
CA THR A 66 2.73 -2.55 -3.81
C THR A 66 1.48 -1.86 -4.34
N GLN A 67 0.58 -2.62 -4.98
CA GLN A 67 -0.63 -2.07 -5.57
C GLN A 67 -1.56 -1.41 -4.55
N ASN A 68 -1.58 -1.91 -3.31
CA ASN A 68 -2.42 -1.32 -2.26
C ASN A 68 -1.84 0.02 -1.79
N ILE A 69 -0.51 0.10 -1.65
CA ILE A 69 0.19 1.34 -1.31
C ILE A 69 -0.02 2.39 -2.42
N VAL A 70 0.15 1.99 -3.68
CA VAL A 70 -0.09 2.85 -4.83
C VAL A 70 -1.55 3.32 -4.88
N ALA A 71 -2.51 2.41 -4.71
CA ALA A 71 -3.93 2.75 -4.68
C ALA A 71 -4.25 3.76 -3.58
N ALA A 72 -3.76 3.55 -2.35
CA ALA A 72 -3.94 4.48 -1.24
C ALA A 72 -3.28 5.85 -1.51
N TYR A 73 -2.12 5.88 -2.16
CA TYR A 73 -1.47 7.14 -2.56
C TYR A 73 -2.29 7.91 -3.58
N LEU A 74 -2.80 7.22 -4.62
CA LEU A 74 -3.60 7.83 -5.68
C LEU A 74 -4.81 8.56 -5.11
N VAL A 75 -5.43 8.04 -4.04
CA VAL A 75 -6.62 8.64 -3.40
C VAL A 75 -6.28 9.52 -2.19
N GLY A 76 -5.03 9.92 -2.02
CA GLY A 76 -4.63 10.99 -1.10
C GLY A 76 -3.86 10.59 0.15
N GLY A 77 -3.53 9.30 0.30
CA GLY A 77 -2.63 8.82 1.35
C GLY A 77 -1.22 9.40 1.18
N ARG A 78 -0.66 10.00 2.23
CA ARG A 78 0.70 10.56 2.24
C ARG A 78 1.53 10.15 3.46
N PHE A 79 0.89 9.59 4.48
CA PHE A 79 1.57 8.99 5.63
C PHE A 79 1.26 7.49 5.69
N PHE A 80 2.27 6.64 5.58
CA PHE A 80 2.10 5.19 5.49
C PHE A 80 2.80 4.51 6.65
N GLU A 81 2.05 3.77 7.45
CA GLU A 81 2.62 2.82 8.40
C GLU A 81 2.71 1.46 7.70
N LEU A 82 3.93 1.03 7.36
CA LEU A 82 4.13 -0.26 6.73
C LEU A 82 3.85 -1.40 7.71
N LYS A 83 3.30 -2.49 7.19
CA LYS A 83 3.06 -3.69 7.99
C LYS A 83 4.36 -4.16 8.64
N THR A 84 4.27 -4.52 9.91
CA THR A 84 5.37 -5.17 10.63
C THR A 84 5.84 -6.41 9.90
N VAL A 85 7.11 -6.41 9.47
CA VAL A 85 7.76 -7.57 8.85
C VAL A 85 8.47 -8.38 9.93
N GLN A 86 8.42 -9.71 9.83
CA GLN A 86 8.97 -10.61 10.85
C GLN A 86 10.04 -11.54 10.28
N LYS A 87 11.04 -11.88 11.11
CA LYS A 87 12.09 -12.86 10.73
C LYS A 87 11.60 -14.30 10.74
N LEU A 88 10.59 -14.63 11.55
CA LEU A 88 10.01 -15.96 11.67
C LEU A 88 8.78 -16.09 10.76
N ASP A 89 8.97 -15.85 9.47
CA ASP A 89 7.91 -15.80 8.45
C ASP A 89 7.35 -17.17 8.05
N SER A 90 7.94 -18.27 8.55
CA SER A 90 7.48 -19.64 8.29
C SER A 90 6.45 -20.16 9.30
N LEU A 91 6.07 -19.35 10.30
CA LEU A 91 5.09 -19.75 11.31
C LEU A 91 3.69 -19.80 10.71
N LYS A 92 3.01 -20.94 10.90
CA LYS A 92 1.62 -21.12 10.47
C LYS A 92 0.70 -20.94 11.67
N PHE A 93 -0.16 -19.93 11.59
CA PHE A 93 -1.18 -19.65 12.59
C PHE A 93 -2.56 -20.06 12.06
N GLU A 94 -3.45 -20.45 12.96
CA GLU A 94 -4.83 -20.69 12.60
C GLU A 94 -5.53 -19.38 12.24
N LYS A 95 -6.51 -19.48 11.33
CA LYS A 95 -7.32 -18.36 10.86
C LYS A 95 -8.78 -18.58 11.24
N PRO A 96 -9.56 -17.53 11.53
CA PRO A 96 -9.21 -16.10 11.42
C PRO A 96 -8.26 -15.62 12.54
N CYS A 97 -7.27 -14.81 12.16
CA CYS A 97 -6.32 -14.19 13.11
C CYS A 97 -6.81 -12.84 13.65
N ILE A 98 -8.04 -12.44 13.29
CA ILE A 98 -8.72 -11.24 13.75
C ILE A 98 -10.10 -11.65 14.27
N ASP A 99 -10.37 -11.35 15.53
CA ASP A 99 -11.69 -11.46 16.13
C ASP A 99 -12.35 -10.09 16.20
N ALA A 100 -13.31 -9.86 15.30
CA ALA A 100 -13.91 -8.54 15.06
C ALA A 100 -15.29 -8.36 15.73
N ARG A 101 -15.62 -9.15 16.76
CA ARG A 101 -16.96 -9.09 17.39
C ARG A 101 -17.24 -7.77 18.11
N ASP A 102 -16.28 -7.29 18.89
CA ASP A 102 -16.37 -6.03 19.65
C ASP A 102 -15.20 -5.08 19.29
N GLU A 103 -14.19 -4.96 20.16
CA GLU A 103 -13.06 -4.02 20.00
C GLU A 103 -12.08 -4.41 18.88
N GLY A 104 -12.19 -5.61 18.31
CA GLY A 104 -11.26 -6.11 17.29
C GLY A 104 -9.92 -6.53 17.88
N TYR A 105 -9.71 -7.82 18.08
CA TYR A 105 -8.45 -8.34 18.60
C TYR A 105 -7.67 -9.09 17.53
N ASN A 106 -6.35 -8.84 17.47
CA ASN A 106 -5.43 -9.77 16.83
C ASN A 106 -5.28 -10.97 17.77
N THR A 107 -5.82 -12.12 17.37
CA THR A 107 -5.72 -13.35 18.17
C THR A 107 -4.37 -14.01 18.00
N GLU A 108 -3.69 -13.71 16.89
CA GLU A 108 -2.36 -14.20 16.53
C GLU A 108 -1.58 -13.13 15.77
N TRP A 109 -0.26 -13.29 15.70
CA TRP A 109 0.55 -12.51 14.76
C TRP A 109 0.43 -13.09 13.35
N SER A 110 0.24 -12.25 12.34
CA SER A 110 0.31 -12.71 10.94
C SER A 110 1.21 -11.80 10.10
N THR A 111 2.07 -12.44 9.31
CA THR A 111 2.67 -11.86 8.11
C THR A 111 2.47 -12.83 6.95
N GLU A 112 2.02 -12.31 5.83
CA GLU A 112 1.69 -13.05 4.62
C GLU A 112 2.88 -13.13 3.66
N LEU A 113 3.85 -12.22 3.82
CA LEU A 113 5.04 -12.10 2.99
C LEU A 113 6.28 -12.47 3.78
N SER A 114 7.24 -13.12 3.11
CA SER A 114 8.60 -13.29 3.62
C SER A 114 9.34 -11.96 3.73
N LEU A 115 10.46 -11.94 4.45
CA LEU A 115 11.31 -10.74 4.54
C LEU A 115 11.71 -10.20 3.16
N GLU A 116 12.14 -11.08 2.26
CA GLU A 116 12.58 -10.72 0.91
C GLU A 116 11.41 -10.19 0.07
N GLN A 117 10.23 -10.81 0.19
CA GLN A 117 9.03 -10.35 -0.51
C GLN A 117 8.56 -8.98 0.00
N ALA A 118 8.56 -8.75 1.31
CA ALA A 118 8.17 -7.46 1.88
C ALA A 118 9.15 -6.36 1.44
N TYR A 119 10.45 -6.64 1.47
CA TYR A 119 11.49 -5.75 0.94
C TYR A 119 11.25 -5.40 -0.53
N ASP A 120 11.00 -6.40 -1.37
CA ASP A 120 10.74 -6.24 -2.80
C ASP A 120 9.48 -5.39 -3.05
N GLU A 121 8.38 -5.65 -2.33
CA GLU A 121 7.14 -4.85 -2.45
C GLU A 121 7.33 -3.39 -2.02
N TYR A 122 8.09 -3.12 -0.95
CA TYR A 122 8.30 -1.75 -0.48
C TYR A 122 9.20 -0.94 -1.40
N ILE A 123 10.21 -1.56 -2.01
CA ILE A 123 11.03 -0.88 -3.02
C ILE A 123 10.21 -0.59 -4.28
N LYS A 124 9.43 -1.55 -4.76
CA LYS A 124 8.55 -1.31 -5.92
C LYS A 124 7.58 -0.18 -5.65
N ALA A 125 6.94 -0.16 -4.48
CA ALA A 125 6.05 0.90 -4.08
C ALA A 125 6.77 2.24 -4.09
N TRP A 126 7.92 2.35 -3.42
CA TRP A 126 8.71 3.57 -3.38
C TRP A 126 9.02 4.11 -4.78
N ILE A 127 9.51 3.27 -5.70
CA ILE A 127 9.82 3.67 -7.09
C ILE A 127 8.55 4.16 -7.81
N LEU A 128 7.45 3.42 -7.71
CA LEU A 128 6.19 3.77 -8.39
C LEU A 128 5.60 5.07 -7.84
N LEU A 129 5.63 5.29 -6.52
CA LEU A 129 5.11 6.52 -5.92
C LEU A 129 5.85 7.76 -6.41
N HIS A 130 7.20 7.73 -6.44
CA HIS A 130 8.01 8.83 -6.97
C HIS A 130 7.77 9.05 -8.47
N SER A 131 7.51 7.96 -9.21
CA SER A 131 7.19 8.06 -10.64
C SER A 131 5.82 8.69 -10.87
N LEU A 132 4.82 8.34 -10.04
CA LEU A 132 3.46 8.88 -10.13
C LEU A 132 3.42 10.35 -9.70
N GLU A 133 4.13 10.72 -8.64
CA GLU A 133 4.28 12.12 -8.21
C GLU A 133 4.90 13.01 -9.29
N ALA A 134 5.84 12.48 -10.08
CA ALA A 134 6.44 13.24 -11.17
C ALA A 134 5.49 13.44 -12.37
N VAL A 135 4.42 12.65 -12.47
CA VAL A 135 3.49 12.64 -13.61
C VAL A 135 2.18 13.37 -13.30
N PHE A 136 1.67 13.25 -12.06
CA PHE A 136 0.40 13.79 -11.58
C PHE A 136 0.63 14.87 -10.52
#